data_AF-A0AAV3RHS3-F1
#
_entry.id   AF-A0AAV3RHS3-F1
#
_cell.length_a   1.000
_cell.length_b   1.000
_cell.length_c   1.000
_cell.angle_alpha   90.00
_cell.angle_beta   90.00
_cell.angle_gamma   90.00
#
_symmetry.space_group_name_H-M   'P 1'
#
loop_
_entity.id
_entity.type
_entity.pdbx_description
1 polymer ?
#
loop_
_entity_poly.entity_id
_entity_poly.type
_entity_poly.pdbx_seq_one_letter_code
_entity_poly.pdbx_strand_id
1 'polypeptide(L)'
;MRVDYALFGDFISFNTTYRTNKSYMPLGVFVGFNHHKTTFIFGGALLYDESAATYKWLLNTFLKCMKGKKPVTFMTNQAPAIVVGVRQVCTGFFHVDDEDQFEYTWSLIQEKNFANRRRSDISWLTFIYNIRKQWSSAWGKDNFTARKRTTQLSDQFNAFARFYLKHEHSITQLLNRFQDLVDDLRYNELMFDFIM
;
A
#
# COMPACT_ATOMS: atom_id res chain seq x y z
N MET A 1 -8.94 5.47 -10.01
CA MET A 1 -8.87 4.96 -8.61
C MET A 1 -9.81 3.77 -8.34
N ARG A 2 -11.15 3.92 -8.43
CA ARG A 2 -12.07 2.81 -8.10
C ARG A 2 -12.01 1.64 -9.08
N VAL A 3 -11.85 1.92 -10.37
CA VAL A 3 -11.69 0.90 -11.42
C VAL A 3 -10.38 0.14 -11.21
N ASP A 4 -9.28 0.87 -11.03
CA ASP A 4 -7.96 0.30 -10.77
C ASP A 4 -7.95 -0.54 -9.50
N TYR A 5 -8.62 -0.09 -8.44
CA TYR A 5 -8.77 -0.90 -7.23
C TYR A 5 -9.61 -2.17 -7.45
N ALA A 6 -10.65 -2.11 -8.28
CA ALA A 6 -11.42 -3.30 -8.63
C ALA A 6 -10.55 -4.36 -9.33
N LEU A 7 -9.56 -3.95 -10.11
CA LEU A 7 -8.62 -4.83 -10.80
C LEU A 7 -7.43 -5.26 -9.92
N PHE A 8 -6.78 -4.29 -9.27
CA PHE A 8 -5.47 -4.44 -8.62
C PHE A 8 -5.50 -4.36 -7.09
N GLY A 9 -6.65 -4.02 -6.49
CA GLY A 9 -6.81 -3.84 -5.05
C GLY A 9 -6.74 -5.14 -4.22
N ASP A 10 -6.30 -6.25 -4.80
CA ASP A 10 -6.01 -7.48 -4.07
C ASP A 10 -4.73 -7.34 -3.24
N PHE A 11 -3.81 -6.45 -3.64
CA PHE A 11 -2.65 -6.04 -2.84
C PHE A 11 -2.68 -4.54 -2.57
N ILE A 12 -2.42 -4.17 -1.31
CA ILE A 12 -2.27 -2.79 -0.90
C ILE A 12 -1.01 -2.66 -0.04
N SER A 13 -0.24 -1.62 -0.32
CA SER A 13 0.75 -1.05 0.57
C SER A 13 0.18 0.24 1.18
N PHE A 14 0.23 0.36 2.49
CA PHE A 14 -0.19 1.57 3.21
C PHE A 14 0.95 2.07 4.09
N ASN A 15 1.33 3.32 3.87
CA ASN A 15 2.30 4.03 4.69
C ASN A 15 1.77 5.43 5.03
N THR A 16 2.14 5.90 6.21
CA THR A 16 1.98 7.31 6.59
C THR A 16 3.26 8.07 6.29
N THR A 17 3.13 9.22 5.66
CA THR A 17 4.23 10.18 5.48
C THR A 17 4.17 11.20 6.61
N TYR A 18 5.30 11.38 7.29
CA TYR A 18 5.37 12.25 8.45
C TYR A 18 5.38 13.73 8.02
N ARG A 19 4.51 14.54 8.66
CA ARG A 19 4.63 16.00 8.79
C ARG A 19 4.80 16.78 7.48
N THR A 20 3.85 16.63 6.57
CA THR A 20 3.87 17.32 5.27
C THR A 20 3.10 18.65 5.25
N ASN A 21 2.52 19.12 6.35
CA ASN A 21 1.75 20.37 6.38
C ASN A 21 1.91 21.14 7.72
N LYS A 22 1.56 22.44 7.69
CA LYS A 22 1.61 23.35 8.85
C LYS A 22 0.79 22.88 10.07
N SER A 23 -0.20 22.01 9.85
CA SER A 23 -1.04 21.45 10.91
C SER A 23 -0.47 20.17 11.51
N TYR A 24 0.73 19.73 11.09
CA TYR A 24 1.40 18.51 11.54
C TYR A 24 0.59 17.22 11.36
N MET A 25 -0.46 17.24 10.53
CA MET A 25 -1.31 16.08 10.31
C MET A 25 -0.60 15.04 9.41
N PRO A 26 -0.57 13.76 9.80
CA PRO A 26 -0.04 12.70 8.95
C PRO A 26 -0.88 12.53 7.68
N LEU A 27 -0.22 12.30 6.55
CA LEU A 27 -0.87 11.90 5.31
C LEU A 27 -0.66 10.40 5.11
N GLY A 28 -1.72 9.62 5.24
CA GLY A 28 -1.77 8.20 4.90
C GLY A 28 -2.09 8.02 3.43
N VAL A 29 -1.31 7.18 2.73
CA VAL A 29 -1.51 6.92 1.30
C VAL A 29 -1.64 5.42 1.06
N PHE A 30 -2.69 5.06 0.30
CA PHE A 30 -2.95 3.71 -0.16
C PHE A 30 -2.36 3.53 -1.55
N VAL A 31 -1.44 2.58 -1.67
CA VAL A 31 -0.62 2.36 -2.85
C VAL A 31 -0.73 0.89 -3.28
N GLY A 32 -0.72 0.62 -4.57
CA GLY A 32 -0.67 -0.73 -5.15
C GLY A 32 0.29 -0.82 -6.31
N PHE A 33 0.21 -1.93 -7.03
CA PHE A 33 0.97 -2.19 -8.25
C PHE A 33 0.03 -2.46 -9.41
N ASN A 34 0.38 -1.96 -10.59
CA ASN A 34 -0.21 -2.41 -11.84
C ASN A 34 0.60 -3.57 -12.46
N HIS A 35 0.21 -4.03 -13.64
CA HIS A 35 0.88 -5.13 -14.36
C HIS A 35 2.36 -4.85 -14.68
N HIS A 36 2.75 -3.58 -14.77
CA HIS A 36 4.10 -3.14 -15.10
C HIS A 36 5.00 -2.98 -13.87
N LYS A 37 4.51 -3.38 -12.67
CA LYS A 37 5.20 -3.16 -11.38
C LYS A 37 5.37 -1.67 -11.05
N THR A 38 4.60 -0.81 -11.72
CA THR A 38 4.56 0.63 -11.45
C THR A 38 3.62 0.88 -10.28
N THR A 39 4.03 1.82 -9.43
CA THR A 39 3.30 2.24 -8.23
C THR A 39 2.03 2.99 -8.61
N PHE A 40 0.87 2.55 -8.09
CA PHE A 40 -0.42 3.19 -8.33
C PHE A 40 -1.05 3.68 -7.03
N ILE A 41 -1.65 4.88 -7.01
CA ILE A 41 -2.31 5.43 -5.81
C ILE A 41 -3.80 5.12 -5.85
N PHE A 42 -4.26 4.34 -4.88
CA PHE A 42 -5.68 4.04 -4.69
C PHE A 42 -6.42 5.10 -3.87
N GLY A 43 -5.70 5.89 -3.07
CA GLY A 43 -6.26 7.02 -2.33
C GLY A 43 -5.30 7.58 -1.30
N GLY A 44 -5.67 8.73 -0.72
CA GLY A 44 -4.95 9.35 0.39
C GLY A 44 -5.92 9.92 1.42
N ALA A 45 -5.47 10.05 2.66
CA ALA A 45 -6.24 10.62 3.74
C ALA A 45 -5.34 11.36 4.72
N LEU A 46 -5.79 12.55 5.14
CA LEU A 46 -5.22 13.25 6.28
C LEU A 46 -5.76 12.64 7.57
N LEU A 47 -4.86 12.33 8.48
CA LEU A 47 -5.17 11.70 9.75
C LEU A 47 -5.08 12.73 10.87
N TYR A 48 -5.99 12.62 11.83
CA TYR A 48 -5.94 13.45 13.04
C TYR A 48 -4.79 13.01 13.95
N ASP A 49 -4.65 11.69 14.14
CA ASP A 49 -3.59 11.08 14.94
C ASP A 49 -3.16 9.73 14.33
N GLU A 50 -2.13 9.12 14.92
CA GLU A 50 -1.65 7.78 14.55
C GLU A 50 -2.17 6.69 15.49
N SER A 51 -3.41 6.83 15.98
CA SER A 51 -4.03 5.83 16.84
C SER A 51 -4.63 4.66 16.05
N ALA A 52 -4.76 3.50 16.71
CA ALA A 52 -5.43 2.34 16.11
C ALA A 52 -6.89 2.62 15.74
N ALA A 53 -7.58 3.49 16.49
CA ALA A 53 -8.95 3.90 16.21
C ALA A 53 -9.03 4.69 14.90
N THR A 54 -8.10 5.62 14.68
CA THR A 54 -8.01 6.39 13.43
C THR A 54 -7.72 5.49 12.24
N TYR A 55 -6.79 4.54 12.36
CA TYR A 55 -6.53 3.58 11.26
C TYR A 55 -7.71 2.66 10.98
N LYS A 56 -8.43 2.20 12.01
CA LYS A 56 -9.65 1.41 11.84
C LYS A 56 -10.71 2.21 11.08
N TRP A 57 -10.95 3.46 11.47
CA TRP A 57 -11.88 4.35 10.78
C TRP A 57 -11.46 4.56 9.32
N LEU A 58 -10.18 4.85 9.09
CA LEU A 58 -9.63 5.07 7.77
C LEU A 58 -9.85 3.87 6.85
N LEU A 59 -9.51 2.67 7.31
CA LEU A 59 -9.66 1.43 6.53
C LEU A 59 -11.13 1.14 6.22
N ASN A 60 -12.04 1.32 7.18
CA ASN A 60 -13.47 1.16 6.93
C ASN A 60 -13.99 2.17 5.90
N THR A 61 -13.57 3.43 5.98
CA THR A 61 -13.93 4.47 5.03
C THR A 61 -13.39 4.15 3.64
N PHE A 62 -12.12 3.76 3.55
CA PHE A 62 -11.49 3.33 2.30
C PHE A 62 -12.27 2.16 1.66
N LEU A 63 -12.56 1.11 2.42
CA LEU A 63 -13.31 -0.04 1.91
C LEU A 63 -14.72 0.34 1.45
N LYS A 64 -15.42 1.23 2.16
CA LYS A 64 -16.72 1.75 1.71
C LYS A 64 -16.61 2.45 0.35
N CYS A 65 -15.61 3.32 0.17
CA CYS A 65 -15.33 3.97 -1.12
C CYS A 65 -15.04 2.95 -2.23
N MET A 66 -14.39 1.84 -1.88
CA MET A 66 -14.03 0.74 -2.76
C MET A 66 -15.09 -0.36 -2.90
N LYS A 67 -16.38 -0.06 -2.64
CA LYS A 67 -17.51 -0.99 -2.76
C LYS A 67 -17.36 -2.27 -1.91
N GLY A 68 -16.64 -2.18 -0.79
CA GLY A 68 -16.44 -3.27 0.15
C GLY A 68 -15.42 -4.33 -0.28
N LYS A 69 -14.76 -4.19 -1.44
CA LYS A 69 -13.71 -5.14 -1.85
C LYS A 69 -12.54 -5.06 -0.88
N LYS A 70 -12.33 -6.12 -0.10
CA LYS A 70 -11.21 -6.24 0.84
C LYS A 70 -9.93 -6.65 0.10
N PRO A 71 -8.78 -6.08 0.47
CA PRO A 71 -7.50 -6.59 -0.04
C PRO A 71 -7.23 -7.99 0.49
N VAL A 72 -6.59 -8.80 -0.34
CA VAL A 72 -6.08 -10.12 0.03
C VAL A 72 -4.79 -9.98 0.83
N THR A 73 -3.94 -9.02 0.44
CA THR A 73 -2.65 -8.74 1.08
C THR A 73 -2.53 -7.27 1.43
N PHE A 74 -2.14 -7.00 2.68
CA PHE A 74 -1.93 -5.65 3.19
C PHE A 74 -0.52 -5.49 3.76
N MET A 75 0.29 -4.62 3.16
CA MET A 75 1.65 -4.30 3.57
C MET A 75 1.69 -2.93 4.25
N THR A 76 2.46 -2.80 5.32
CA THR A 76 2.62 -1.54 6.04
C THR A 76 3.97 -1.47 6.75
N ASN A 77 4.40 -0.30 7.22
CA ASN A 77 5.60 -0.09 8.04
C ASN A 77 5.54 -0.72 9.45
N GLN A 78 4.52 -1.56 9.72
CA GLN A 78 4.31 -2.33 10.95
C GLN A 78 4.23 -1.48 12.24
N ALA A 79 3.91 -0.19 12.13
CA ALA A 79 3.63 0.60 13.33
C ALA A 79 2.53 -0.10 14.16
N PRO A 80 2.71 -0.30 15.48
CA PRO A 80 1.79 -1.09 16.29
C PRO A 80 0.33 -0.68 16.17
N ALA A 81 0.06 0.62 16.09
CA ALA A 81 -1.27 1.16 15.90
C ALA A 81 -1.92 0.76 14.55
N ILE A 82 -1.13 0.75 13.46
CA ILE A 82 -1.62 0.31 12.14
C ILE A 82 -1.92 -1.18 12.18
N VAL A 83 -1.03 -1.99 12.77
CA VAL A 83 -1.23 -3.44 12.91
C VAL A 83 -2.55 -3.75 13.63
N VAL A 84 -2.81 -3.07 14.75
CA VAL A 84 -4.07 -3.21 15.48
C VAL A 84 -5.27 -2.77 14.63
N GLY A 85 -5.19 -1.63 13.96
CA GLY A 85 -6.27 -1.13 13.09
C GLY A 85 -6.57 -2.08 11.93
N VAL A 86 -5.54 -2.59 11.25
CA VAL A 86 -5.67 -3.53 10.12
C VAL A 86 -6.28 -4.85 10.58
N ARG A 87 -5.81 -5.44 11.69
CA ARG A 87 -6.36 -6.69 12.24
C ARG A 87 -7.85 -6.61 12.56
N GLN A 88 -8.37 -5.43 12.90
CA GLN A 88 -9.79 -5.22 13.18
C GLN A 88 -10.67 -5.16 11.92
N VAL A 89 -10.09 -4.99 10.73
CA VAL A 89 -10.85 -4.71 9.49
C VAL A 89 -10.56 -5.73 8.38
N CYS A 90 -9.30 -6.09 8.22
CA CYS A 90 -8.80 -6.98 7.17
C CYS A 90 -8.41 -8.34 7.76
N THR A 91 -8.85 -9.41 7.11
CA THR A 91 -8.59 -10.80 7.52
C THR A 91 -7.34 -11.40 6.88
N GLY A 92 -6.78 -10.76 5.85
CA GLY A 92 -5.58 -11.20 5.11
C GLY A 92 -4.26 -10.60 5.60
N PHE A 93 -4.14 -10.31 6.90
CA PHE A 93 -2.94 -9.69 7.45
C PHE A 93 -1.85 -10.75 7.69
N PHE A 94 -0.75 -10.64 6.94
CA PHE A 94 0.43 -11.50 7.08
C PHE A 94 1.33 -10.97 8.19
N HIS A 95 1.07 -11.39 9.42
CA HIS A 95 2.09 -11.39 10.47
C HIS A 95 2.35 -12.84 10.81
N VAL A 96 3.07 -13.48 9.90
CA VAL A 96 3.51 -14.87 10.03
C VAL A 96 5.00 -14.79 10.25
N ASP A 97 5.44 -15.16 11.45
CA ASP A 97 6.85 -15.06 11.88
C ASP A 97 7.61 -16.37 11.67
N ASP A 98 6.99 -17.29 10.95
CA ASP A 98 7.45 -18.63 10.64
C ASP A 98 7.45 -18.83 9.11
N GLU A 99 8.58 -19.29 8.58
CA GLU A 99 8.77 -19.42 7.13
C GLU A 99 7.84 -20.49 6.53
N ASP A 100 7.68 -21.62 7.22
CA ASP A 100 6.85 -22.73 6.74
C ASP A 100 5.36 -22.36 6.74
N GLN A 101 4.91 -21.70 7.81
CA GLN A 101 3.55 -21.18 7.90
C GLN A 101 3.30 -20.10 6.83
N PHE A 102 4.32 -19.30 6.48
CA PHE A 102 4.19 -18.31 5.40
C PHE A 102 3.98 -19.01 4.06
N GLU A 103 4.84 -19.97 3.71
CA GLU A 103 4.78 -20.68 2.42
C GLU A 103 3.46 -21.47 2.29
N TYR A 104 2.99 -22.10 3.36
CA TYR A 104 1.69 -22.75 3.42
C TYR A 104 0.53 -21.76 3.19
N THR A 105 0.50 -20.65 3.95
CA THR A 105 -0.56 -19.65 3.84
C THR A 105 -0.56 -18.97 2.48
N TRP A 106 0.62 -18.68 1.92
CA TRP A 106 0.78 -18.10 0.60
C TRP A 106 0.22 -19.03 -0.49
N SER A 107 0.53 -20.32 -0.40
CA SER A 107 0.01 -21.34 -1.32
C SER A 107 -1.51 -21.45 -1.26
N LEU A 108 -2.08 -21.46 -0.04
CA LEU A 108 -3.52 -21.48 0.17
C LEU A 108 -4.23 -20.26 -0.44
N ILE A 109 -3.60 -19.09 -0.36
CA ILE A 109 -4.14 -17.85 -0.93
C ILE A 109 -4.09 -17.88 -2.46
N GLN A 110 -2.99 -18.36 -3.04
CA GLN A 110 -2.88 -18.55 -4.49
C GLN A 110 -3.98 -19.46 -5.01
N GLU A 111 -4.19 -20.59 -4.35
CA GLU A 111 -5.22 -21.56 -4.74
C GLU A 111 -6.63 -20.97 -4.57
N LYS A 112 -6.96 -20.42 -3.39
CA LYS A 112 -8.32 -19.96 -3.10
C LYS A 112 -8.73 -18.71 -3.85
N ASN A 113 -7.82 -17.76 -4.07
CA ASN A 113 -8.16 -16.43 -4.57
C ASN A 113 -7.72 -16.21 -6.02
N PHE A 114 -6.77 -16.99 -6.53
CA PHE A 114 -6.10 -16.71 -7.80
C PHE A 114 -6.01 -17.89 -8.77
N ALA A 115 -6.42 -19.12 -8.40
CA ALA A 115 -6.30 -20.30 -9.26
C ALA A 115 -6.99 -20.16 -10.63
N ASN A 116 -8.12 -19.44 -10.68
CA ASN A 116 -8.90 -19.25 -11.92
C ASN A 116 -8.52 -17.99 -12.70
N ARG A 117 -7.49 -17.24 -12.27
CA ARG A 117 -7.06 -16.01 -12.96
C ARG A 117 -5.96 -16.30 -13.98
N ARG A 118 -5.94 -15.52 -15.07
CA ARG A 118 -4.85 -15.61 -16.05
C ARG A 118 -3.54 -15.20 -15.41
N ARG A 119 -2.45 -15.87 -15.78
CA ARG A 119 -1.11 -15.61 -15.24
C ARG A 119 -0.64 -14.16 -15.48
N SER A 120 -1.07 -13.55 -16.59
CA SER A 120 -0.84 -12.13 -16.89
C SER A 120 -1.42 -11.20 -15.82
N ASP A 121 -2.62 -11.52 -15.33
CA ASP A 121 -3.42 -10.67 -14.43
C ASP A 121 -2.91 -10.75 -12.98
N ILE A 122 -2.03 -11.72 -12.69
CA ILE A 122 -1.41 -11.96 -11.38
C ILE A 122 0.13 -11.88 -11.43
N SER A 123 0.70 -11.22 -12.44
CA SER A 123 2.16 -11.04 -12.57
C SER A 123 2.77 -10.35 -11.32
N TRP A 124 2.03 -9.42 -10.72
CA TRP A 124 2.38 -8.75 -9.47
C TRP A 124 2.52 -9.74 -8.30
N LEU A 125 1.74 -10.82 -8.26
CA LEU A 125 1.79 -11.83 -7.19
C LEU A 125 3.12 -12.56 -7.19
N THR A 126 3.63 -12.89 -8.38
CA THR A 126 4.98 -13.46 -8.56
C THR A 126 6.06 -12.46 -8.13
N PHE A 127 5.91 -11.20 -8.48
CA PHE A 127 6.83 -10.14 -8.04
C PHE A 127 6.89 -10.04 -6.51
N ILE A 128 5.72 -9.93 -5.85
CA ILE A 128 5.61 -9.84 -4.39
C ILE A 128 6.23 -11.07 -3.70
N TYR A 129 5.97 -12.27 -4.22
CA TYR A 129 6.57 -13.50 -3.72
C TYR A 129 8.10 -13.51 -3.83
N ASN A 130 8.64 -13.08 -4.98
CA ASN A 130 10.09 -13.00 -5.20
C ASN A 130 10.76 -12.03 -4.22
N ILE A 131 10.02 -11.03 -3.73
CA ILE A 131 10.52 -10.06 -2.79
C ILE A 131 10.23 -10.37 -1.31
N ARG A 132 9.59 -11.51 -1.00
CA ARG A 132 9.08 -11.90 0.33
C ARG A 132 10.06 -11.78 1.48
N LYS A 133 11.32 -12.19 1.28
CA LYS A 133 12.37 -12.13 2.32
C LYS A 133 12.65 -10.72 2.84
N GLN A 134 12.22 -9.68 2.13
CA GLN A 134 12.46 -8.30 2.50
C GLN A 134 11.23 -7.57 3.08
N TRP A 135 10.04 -8.16 2.99
CA TRP A 135 8.81 -7.54 3.54
C TRP A 135 8.05 -8.44 4.52
N SER A 136 8.21 -9.76 4.44
CA SER A 136 7.59 -10.71 5.36
C SER A 136 8.38 -10.77 6.68
N SER A 137 7.65 -10.78 7.80
CA SER A 137 8.25 -10.92 9.12
C SER A 137 8.86 -12.30 9.38
N ALA A 138 8.43 -13.33 8.65
CA ALA A 138 8.97 -14.70 8.73
C ALA A 138 10.50 -14.76 8.54
N TRP A 139 11.04 -13.95 7.63
CA TRP A 139 12.48 -13.88 7.34
C TRP A 139 13.21 -12.73 8.08
N GLY A 140 12.53 -12.06 9.02
CA GLY A 140 13.01 -10.85 9.69
C GLY A 140 13.88 -11.07 10.94
N LYS A 141 14.10 -12.33 11.36
CA LYS A 141 14.74 -12.63 12.66
C LYS A 141 16.26 -12.45 12.68
N ASP A 142 16.96 -12.64 11.55
CA ASP A 142 18.43 -12.55 11.49
C ASP A 142 18.98 -11.53 10.49
N ASN A 143 18.13 -10.71 9.86
CA ASN A 143 18.61 -9.69 8.94
C ASN A 143 17.95 -8.34 9.20
N PHE A 144 18.81 -7.34 9.30
CA PHE A 144 18.58 -5.89 9.36
C PHE A 144 17.88 -5.34 8.08
N THR A 145 17.03 -6.15 7.43
CA THR A 145 16.43 -5.97 6.10
C THR A 145 14.93 -5.75 6.13
N ALA A 146 14.23 -6.07 7.23
CA ALA A 146 12.80 -5.79 7.38
C ALA A 146 12.48 -4.28 7.25
N ARG A 147 13.48 -3.43 7.52
CA ARG A 147 13.41 -1.98 7.32
C ARG A 147 13.78 -1.52 5.91
N LYS A 148 14.37 -2.34 5.03
CA LYS A 148 14.99 -1.85 3.78
C LYS A 148 14.06 -1.77 2.57
N ARG A 149 12.94 -2.52 2.47
CA ARG A 149 12.07 -2.54 1.26
C ARG A 149 10.66 -1.97 1.43
N THR A 150 10.04 -2.08 2.61
CA THR A 150 8.87 -1.25 2.97
C THR A 150 9.25 0.23 2.92
N THR A 151 10.49 0.56 3.32
CA THR A 151 11.08 1.87 3.05
C THR A 151 11.26 2.06 1.56
N GLN A 152 11.91 1.19 0.78
CA GLN A 152 12.19 1.46 -0.64
C GLN A 152 10.96 1.85 -1.50
N LEU A 153 9.80 1.22 -1.29
CA LEU A 153 8.54 1.60 -1.96
C LEU A 153 7.94 2.88 -1.41
N SER A 154 7.95 3.02 -0.08
CA SER A 154 7.65 4.29 0.54
C SER A 154 8.66 5.36 0.12
N ASP A 155 9.91 5.03 -0.20
CA ASP A 155 11.03 5.93 -0.45
C ASP A 155 10.98 6.37 -1.90
N GLN A 156 10.57 5.51 -2.84
CA GLN A 156 10.25 5.94 -4.20
C GLN A 156 9.02 6.85 -4.20
N PHE A 157 7.94 6.44 -3.52
CA PHE A 157 6.78 7.31 -3.36
C PHE A 157 7.14 8.60 -2.63
N ASN A 158 7.92 8.55 -1.54
CA ASN A 158 8.31 9.69 -0.72
C ASN A 158 9.31 10.58 -1.46
N ALA A 159 10.23 10.01 -2.23
CA ALA A 159 11.16 10.77 -3.06
C ALA A 159 10.40 11.55 -4.13
N PHE A 160 9.43 10.90 -4.79
CA PHE A 160 8.56 11.56 -5.74
C PHE A 160 7.65 12.59 -5.07
N ALA A 161 7.04 12.22 -3.94
CA ALA A 161 6.13 13.07 -3.18
C ALA A 161 6.80 14.28 -2.54
N ARG A 162 8.09 14.23 -2.21
CA ARG A 162 8.85 15.37 -1.67
C ARG A 162 8.89 16.56 -2.62
N PHE A 163 8.76 16.36 -3.94
CA PHE A 163 8.69 17.46 -4.90
C PHE A 163 7.37 18.24 -4.81
N TYR A 164 6.29 17.58 -4.38
CA TYR A 164 4.94 18.12 -4.34
C TYR A 164 4.48 18.48 -2.93
N LEU A 165 4.87 17.70 -1.92
CA LEU A 165 4.38 17.80 -0.54
C LEU A 165 5.46 18.42 0.35
N LYS A 166 5.25 19.68 0.74
CA LYS A 166 6.16 20.45 1.60
C LYS A 166 5.49 20.86 2.91
N HIS A 167 6.23 20.76 4.00
CA HIS A 167 5.78 21.10 5.36
C HIS A 167 5.18 22.50 5.53
N GLU A 168 5.53 23.44 4.65
CA GLU A 168 5.02 24.82 4.64
C GLU A 168 3.60 24.96 4.07
N HIS A 169 3.08 23.92 3.41
CA HIS A 169 1.77 23.96 2.80
C HIS A 169 0.67 24.05 3.86
N SER A 170 -0.33 24.91 3.60
CA SER A 170 -1.64 24.79 4.23
C SER A 170 -2.30 23.46 3.84
N ILE A 171 -3.34 23.05 4.54
CA ILE A 171 -4.11 21.85 4.19
C ILE A 171 -4.65 21.94 2.75
N THR A 172 -5.17 23.09 2.34
CA THR A 172 -5.70 23.29 0.99
C THR A 172 -4.61 23.17 -0.08
N GLN A 173 -3.45 23.78 0.16
CA GLN A 173 -2.30 23.65 -0.73
C GLN A 173 -1.81 22.21 -0.81
N LEU A 174 -1.73 21.51 0.32
CA LEU A 174 -1.33 20.11 0.37
C LEU A 174 -2.27 19.23 -0.47
N LEU A 175 -3.59 19.41 -0.33
CA LEU A 175 -4.58 18.63 -1.08
C LEU A 175 -4.48 18.87 -2.59
N ASN A 176 -4.32 20.14 -3.00
CA ASN A 176 -4.12 20.46 -4.41
C ASN A 176 -2.82 19.84 -4.94
N ARG A 177 -1.72 19.93 -4.19
CA ARG A 177 -0.44 19.32 -4.58
C ARG A 177 -0.47 17.80 -4.61
N PHE A 178 -1.24 17.18 -3.72
CA PHE A 178 -1.46 15.74 -3.74
C PHE A 178 -2.25 15.33 -4.98
N GLN A 179 -3.22 16.13 -5.40
CA GLN A 179 -3.95 15.91 -6.64
C GLN A 179 -3.04 16.03 -7.87
N ASP A 180 -2.21 17.08 -7.94
CA ASP A 180 -1.19 17.25 -9.00
C ASP A 180 -0.30 15.99 -9.12
N LEU A 181 0.20 15.50 -7.97
CA LEU A 181 1.02 14.29 -7.91
C LEU A 181 0.30 13.03 -8.41
N VAL A 182 -0.97 12.87 -8.05
CA VAL A 182 -1.79 11.73 -8.50
C VAL A 182 -1.98 11.79 -10.01
N ASP A 183 -2.21 12.98 -10.57
CA ASP A 183 -2.46 13.15 -11.99
C ASP A 183 -1.18 12.91 -12.81
N ASP A 184 -0.03 13.37 -12.34
CA ASP A 184 1.27 13.08 -12.97
C ASP A 184 1.62 11.58 -12.95
N LEU A 185 1.35 10.89 -11.83
CA LEU A 185 1.56 9.44 -11.75
C LEU A 185 0.67 8.67 -12.73
N ARG A 186 -0.58 9.11 -12.90
CA ARG A 186 -1.51 8.51 -13.88
C ARG A 186 -1.10 8.81 -15.30
N TYR A 187 -0.65 10.02 -15.59
CA TYR A 187 -0.17 10.38 -16.92
C TYR A 187 1.04 9.53 -17.32
N ASN A 188 2.00 9.37 -16.40
CA ASN A 188 3.17 8.52 -16.63
C ASN A 188 2.78 7.06 -16.90
N GLU A 189 1.82 6.51 -16.16
CA GLU A 189 1.30 5.16 -16.43
C GLU A 189 0.71 5.04 -17.84
N LEU A 190 -0.19 5.95 -18.23
CA LEU A 190 -0.78 5.93 -19.56
C LEU A 190 0.28 5.99 -20.67
N MET A 191 1.30 6.82 -20.49
CA MET A 191 2.41 6.90 -21.45
C MET A 191 3.21 5.59 -21.55
N PHE A 192 3.39 4.86 -20.44
CA PHE A 192 3.99 3.52 -20.48
C PHE A 192 3.12 2.50 -21.20
N ASP A 193 1.80 2.56 -21.03
CA ASP A 193 0.85 1.66 -21.70
C ASP A 193 0.71 1.94 -23.21
N PHE A 194 1.00 3.16 -23.67
CA PHE A 194 0.93 3.56 -25.08
C PHE A 194 2.22 3.33 -25.87
N ILE A 195 3.38 3.22 -25.21
CA ILE A 195 4.70 3.11 -25.86
C ILE A 195 5.19 1.65 -25.95
N MET A 196 4.53 0.71 -25.28
CA MET A 196 4.85 -0.73 -25.28
C MET A 196 3.80 -1.56 -26.02
#